data_AF-A0AB38SFV7-F1
#
_entry.id   AF-A0AB38SFV7-F1
#
_cell.length_a   1.000
_cell.length_b   1.000
_cell.length_c   1.000
_cell.angle_alpha   90.00
_cell.angle_beta   90.00
_cell.angle_gamma   90.00
#
_symmetry.space_group_name_H-M   'P 1'
#
loop_
_entity.id
_entity.type
_entity.pdbx_description
1 polymer ?
#
loop_
_entity_poly.entity_id
_entity_poly.type
_entity_poly.pdbx_seq_one_letter_code
_entity_poly.pdbx_strand_id
1 'polypeptide(L)'
;MTTHPFYEPRILKMDLEKYADIAVDSGVWLVGEVLAQGPSTNGEFTPDTRYVYKPRHREAAIFQLRAMNEELRHQIFIEGFLRLPDNGAQAMFQGLCETHTEMLHEAFRAEWTRRHGKMIDVSKMRSKAAIELLHKLVPPR
;
A
#
# COMPACT_ATOMS: atom_id res chain seq x y z
N MET A 1 16.48 33.40 -18.38
CA MET A 1 16.59 32.46 -17.25
C MET A 1 15.77 31.22 -17.61
N THR A 2 16.44 30.18 -18.09
CA THR A 2 15.83 28.90 -18.41
C THR A 2 15.85 28.04 -17.15
N THR A 3 14.69 27.82 -16.55
CA THR A 3 14.52 26.84 -15.47
C THR A 3 14.72 25.45 -16.05
N HIS A 4 15.92 24.90 -15.87
CA HIS A 4 16.14 23.48 -16.09
C HIS A 4 15.28 22.70 -15.09
N PRO A 5 14.43 21.75 -15.53
CA PRO A 5 13.82 20.83 -14.60
C PRO A 5 14.96 20.00 -13.98
N PHE A 6 15.01 20.00 -12.64
CA PHE A 6 15.88 19.15 -11.86
C PHE A 6 15.46 17.69 -12.09
N TYR A 7 15.93 17.10 -13.18
CA TYR A 7 16.06 15.66 -13.27
C TYR A 7 17.43 15.37 -12.66
N GLU A 8 17.45 14.76 -11.47
CA GLU A 8 18.57 13.90 -11.08
C GLU A 8 18.25 12.48 -11.57
N PRO A 9 18.58 12.12 -12.83
CA PRO A 9 18.55 10.73 -13.23
C PRO A 9 19.81 10.10 -12.65
N ARG A 10 19.71 9.22 -11.63
CA ARG A 10 20.62 8.05 -11.37
C ARG A 10 20.68 7.45 -9.96
N ILE A 11 19.73 7.64 -9.04
CA ILE A 11 19.78 6.91 -7.74
C ILE A 11 18.47 6.18 -7.43
N LEU A 12 17.82 5.66 -8.46
CA LEU A 12 16.76 4.69 -8.29
C LEU A 12 17.12 3.48 -9.15
N LYS A 13 17.54 2.38 -8.50
CA LYS A 13 17.76 1.08 -9.19
C LYS A 13 16.48 0.56 -9.86
N MET A 14 15.33 1.13 -9.50
CA MET A 14 14.00 0.76 -9.94
C MET A 14 13.15 2.03 -10.05
N ASP A 15 12.44 2.22 -11.17
CA ASP A 15 11.65 3.43 -11.39
C ASP A 15 10.59 3.62 -10.31
N LEU A 16 10.30 4.87 -9.94
CA LEU A 16 9.32 5.24 -8.91
C LEU A 16 7.95 4.60 -9.17
N GLU A 17 7.55 4.52 -10.44
CA GLU A 17 6.32 3.87 -10.89
C GLU A 17 6.28 2.39 -10.51
N LYS A 18 7.41 1.70 -10.57
CA LYS A 18 7.52 0.29 -10.21
C LYS A 18 7.50 0.08 -8.70
N TYR A 19 8.00 1.03 -7.91
CA TYR A 19 7.78 1.02 -6.45
C TYR A 19 6.30 1.22 -6.13
N ALA A 20 5.63 2.16 -6.80
CA ALA A 20 4.21 2.41 -6.61
C ALA A 20 3.35 1.21 -7.00
N ASP A 21 3.64 0.56 -8.13
CA ASP A 21 3.02 -0.69 -8.57
C ASP A 21 3.07 -1.75 -7.45
N ILE A 22 4.28 -2.09 -7.01
CA ILE A 22 4.48 -3.13 -6.01
C ILE A 22 3.83 -2.74 -4.68
N ALA A 23 3.94 -1.48 -4.25
CA ALA A 23 3.35 -1.01 -2.99
C ALA A 23 1.81 -1.08 -3.01
N VAL A 24 1.18 -0.75 -4.14
CA VAL A 24 -0.29 -0.87 -4.30
C VAL A 24 -0.71 -2.34 -4.20
N ASP A 25 -0.04 -3.26 -4.91
CA ASP A 25 -0.35 -4.69 -4.83
C ASP A 25 -0.10 -5.26 -3.43
N SER A 26 0.96 -4.79 -2.76
CA SER A 26 1.30 -5.20 -1.40
C SER A 26 0.31 -4.67 -0.37
N GLY A 27 -0.22 -3.47 -0.55
CA GLY A 27 -1.30 -2.95 0.28
C GLY A 27 -2.59 -3.73 0.11
N VAL A 28 -2.94 -4.10 -1.13
CA VAL A 28 -4.10 -4.98 -1.40
C VAL A 28 -3.91 -6.35 -0.75
N TRP A 29 -2.71 -6.94 -0.85
CA TRP A 29 -2.36 -8.16 -0.13
C TRP A 29 -2.51 -8.02 1.38
N LEU A 30 -1.93 -6.98 1.98
CA LEU A 30 -1.93 -6.77 3.43
C LEU A 30 -3.36 -6.65 3.98
N VAL A 31 -4.23 -5.87 3.33
CA VAL A 31 -5.64 -5.76 3.72
C VAL A 31 -6.36 -7.09 3.51
N GLY A 32 -6.05 -7.81 2.43
CA GLY A 32 -6.56 -9.15 2.17
C GLY A 32 -6.24 -10.15 3.29
N GLU A 33 -5.01 -10.07 3.83
CA GLU A 33 -4.56 -10.87 4.97
C GLU A 33 -5.31 -10.51 6.25
N VAL A 34 -5.52 -9.22 6.53
CA VAL A 34 -6.33 -8.77 7.66
C VAL A 34 -7.76 -9.31 7.56
N LEU A 35 -8.36 -9.27 6.37
CA LEU A 35 -9.70 -9.80 6.14
C LEU A 35 -9.77 -11.32 6.27
N ALA A 36 -8.74 -12.04 5.83
CA ALA A 36 -8.68 -13.51 5.89
C ALA A 36 -8.49 -14.04 7.32
N GLN A 37 -7.61 -13.38 8.09
CA GLN A 37 -7.28 -13.82 9.45
C GLN A 37 -8.29 -13.30 10.48
N GLY A 38 -9.00 -12.22 10.15
CA GLY A 38 -9.97 -11.58 11.04
C GLY A 38 -9.31 -10.92 12.27
N PRO A 39 -10.11 -10.39 13.20
CA PRO A 39 -9.60 -9.89 14.48
C PRO A 39 -9.01 -11.05 15.28
N SER A 40 -7.68 -11.19 15.27
CA SER A 40 -6.97 -12.05 16.20
C SER A 40 -7.21 -11.54 17.62
N THR A 41 -7.91 -12.33 18.42
CA THR A 41 -8.30 -11.96 19.78
C THR A 41 -7.13 -11.93 20.76
N ASN A 42 -5.96 -12.52 20.43
CA ASN A 42 -4.86 -12.71 21.40
C ASN A 42 -3.44 -12.81 20.79
N GLY A 43 -3.23 -12.56 19.50
CA GLY A 43 -1.92 -12.70 18.85
C GLY A 43 -1.57 -11.53 17.94
N GLU A 44 -0.26 -11.20 17.88
CA GLU A 44 0.29 -10.20 16.96
C GLU A 44 -0.01 -10.59 15.51
N PHE A 45 -0.60 -9.66 14.74
CA PHE A 45 -0.95 -9.91 13.35
C PHE A 45 0.30 -10.18 12.52
N THR A 46 0.38 -11.39 11.97
CA THR A 46 1.49 -11.81 11.11
C THR A 46 0.92 -12.17 9.73
N PRO A 47 1.11 -11.33 8.69
CA PRO A 47 0.59 -11.63 7.37
C PRO A 47 1.32 -12.81 6.73
N ASP A 48 0.59 -13.67 6.04
CA ASP A 48 1.15 -14.86 5.40
C ASP A 48 1.72 -14.49 4.02
N THR A 49 3.05 -14.50 3.94
CA THR A 49 3.81 -14.08 2.74
C THR A 49 3.61 -15.01 1.55
N ARG A 50 3.06 -16.22 1.74
CA ARG A 50 2.74 -17.14 0.62
C ARG A 50 1.67 -16.58 -0.30
N TYR A 51 0.85 -15.64 0.17
CA TYR A 51 -0.25 -15.04 -0.59
C TYR A 51 0.09 -13.68 -1.20
N VAL A 52 1.33 -13.21 -1.12
CA VAL A 52 1.77 -11.90 -1.66
C VAL A 52 1.33 -11.72 -3.12
N TYR A 53 1.59 -12.72 -3.97
CA TYR A 53 1.26 -12.66 -5.40
C TYR A 53 -0.18 -13.09 -5.73
N LYS A 54 -0.91 -13.57 -4.72
CA LYS A 54 -2.31 -13.98 -4.85
C LYS A 54 -3.10 -13.56 -3.60
N PRO A 55 -3.39 -12.25 -3.45
CA PRO A 55 -4.08 -11.71 -2.29
C PRO A 55 -5.37 -12.46 -1.99
N ARG A 56 -5.52 -12.93 -0.75
CA ARG A 56 -6.81 -13.43 -0.26
C ARG A 56 -7.79 -12.27 -0.17
N HIS A 57 -9.07 -12.51 -0.47
CA HIS A 57 -10.11 -11.47 -0.44
C HIS A 57 -9.78 -10.19 -1.24
N ARG A 58 -9.05 -10.31 -2.37
CA ARG A 58 -8.56 -9.18 -3.18
C ARG A 58 -9.61 -8.10 -3.43
N GLU A 59 -10.80 -8.50 -3.88
CA GLU A 59 -11.89 -7.58 -4.19
C GLU A 59 -12.35 -6.81 -2.95
N ALA A 60 -12.62 -7.53 -1.85
CA ALA A 60 -12.99 -6.92 -0.58
C ALA A 60 -11.89 -5.99 -0.03
N ALA A 61 -10.62 -6.35 -0.21
CA ALA A 61 -9.48 -5.51 0.15
C ALA A 61 -9.46 -4.20 -0.65
N ILE A 62 -9.68 -4.27 -1.97
CA ILE A 62 -9.81 -3.08 -2.83
C ILE A 62 -10.98 -2.20 -2.39
N PHE A 63 -12.13 -2.79 -2.04
CA PHE A 63 -13.28 -2.02 -1.51
C PHE A 63 -12.94 -1.30 -0.20
N GLN A 64 -12.27 -1.97 0.74
CA GLN A 64 -11.83 -1.34 2.00
C GLN A 64 -10.84 -0.20 1.74
N LEU A 65 -9.83 -0.42 0.90
CA LEU A 65 -8.84 0.59 0.52
C LEU A 65 -9.48 1.80 -0.18
N ARG A 66 -10.54 1.59 -0.96
CA ARG A 66 -11.28 2.69 -1.60
C ARG A 66 -12.04 3.54 -0.59
N ALA A 67 -12.61 2.91 0.44
CA ALA A 67 -13.38 3.59 1.48
C ALA A 67 -12.51 4.41 2.45
N MET A 68 -11.20 4.14 2.48
CA MET A 68 -10.24 4.90 3.28
C MET A 68 -9.91 6.25 2.64
N ASN A 69 -9.51 7.20 3.49
CA ASN A 69 -8.88 8.41 3.01
C ASN A 69 -7.53 8.08 2.34
N GLU A 70 -7.05 9.00 1.52
CA GLU A 70 -5.85 8.79 0.71
C GLU A 70 -4.59 8.56 1.55
N GLU A 71 -4.42 9.34 2.63
CA GLU A 71 -3.26 9.25 3.51
C GLU A 71 -3.13 7.87 4.15
N LEU A 72 -4.22 7.36 4.74
CA LEU A 72 -4.25 6.04 5.36
C LEU A 72 -4.01 4.94 4.33
N ARG A 73 -4.57 5.09 3.13
CA ARG A 73 -4.33 4.16 2.03
C ARG A 73 -2.85 4.14 1.62
N HIS A 74 -2.19 5.28 1.52
CA HIS A 74 -0.76 5.36 1.21
C HIS A 74 0.09 4.73 2.32
N GLN A 75 -0.24 4.97 3.58
CA GLN A 75 0.42 4.29 4.70
C GLN A 75 0.31 2.77 4.60
N ILE A 76 -0.87 2.25 4.24
CA ILE A 76 -1.05 0.81 4.01
C ILE A 76 -0.23 0.30 2.84
N PHE A 77 -0.06 1.09 1.77
CA PHE A 77 0.81 0.71 0.65
C PHE A 77 2.27 0.60 1.08
N ILE A 78 2.75 1.57 1.86
CA ILE A 78 4.11 1.57 2.42
C ILE A 78 4.28 0.35 3.34
N GLU A 79 3.38 0.17 4.29
CA GLU A 79 3.39 -0.93 5.24
C GLU A 79 3.29 -2.31 4.57
N GLY A 80 2.53 -2.42 3.48
CA GLY A 80 2.46 -3.62 2.66
C GLY A 80 3.82 -3.92 2.03
N PHE A 81 4.45 -2.91 1.42
CA PHE A 81 5.76 -3.05 0.77
C PHE A 81 6.84 -3.49 1.77
N LEU A 82 6.88 -2.87 2.95
CA LEU A 82 7.89 -3.17 3.97
C LEU A 82 7.74 -4.57 4.58
N ARG A 83 6.54 -5.16 4.52
CA ARG A 83 6.26 -6.54 4.98
C ARG A 83 6.45 -7.61 3.90
N LEU A 84 6.85 -7.23 2.68
CA LEU A 84 7.23 -8.20 1.66
C LEU A 84 8.48 -8.99 2.10
N PRO A 85 8.66 -10.24 1.62
CA PRO A 85 9.91 -10.96 1.77
C PRO A 85 11.10 -10.10 1.35
N ASP A 86 12.16 -10.09 2.16
CA ASP A 86 13.34 -9.27 1.92
C ASP A 86 13.97 -9.62 0.57
N ASN A 87 14.03 -8.63 -0.31
CA ASN A 87 14.65 -8.72 -1.62
C ASN A 87 15.70 -7.62 -1.83
N GLY A 88 16.07 -6.90 -0.77
CA GLY A 88 17.02 -5.80 -0.79
C GLY A 88 16.46 -4.47 -1.29
N ALA A 89 15.18 -4.38 -1.65
CA ALA A 89 14.55 -3.12 -2.07
C ALA A 89 13.97 -2.31 -0.90
N GLN A 90 13.75 -2.93 0.26
CA GLN A 90 13.12 -2.33 1.43
C GLN A 90 13.89 -1.09 1.93
N ALA A 91 15.21 -1.18 2.07
CA ALA A 91 16.03 -0.05 2.53
C ALA A 91 15.99 1.14 1.56
N MET A 92 15.98 0.88 0.24
CA MET A 92 15.86 1.93 -0.76
C MET A 92 14.47 2.57 -0.73
N PHE A 93 13.43 1.76 -0.56
CA PHE A 93 12.06 2.24 -0.46
C PHE A 93 11.82 3.07 0.81
N GLN A 94 12.41 2.68 1.95
CA GLN A 94 12.39 3.50 3.16
C GLN A 94 13.06 4.86 2.93
N GLY A 95 14.23 4.87 2.27
CA GLY A 95 14.89 6.12 1.88
C GLY A 95 14.01 7.00 1.00
N LEU A 96 13.26 6.43 0.06
CA LEU A 96 12.28 7.19 -0.75
C LEU A 96 11.13 7.77 0.08
N CYS A 97 10.63 7.00 1.05
CA CYS A 97 9.57 7.47 1.93
C CYS A 97 10.01 8.69 2.76
N GLU A 98 11.29 8.79 3.10
CA GLU A 98 11.86 9.92 3.86
C GLU A 98 12.23 11.12 2.98
N THR A 99 12.77 10.87 1.78
CA THR A 99 13.40 11.92 0.94
C THR A 99 12.52 12.41 -0.20
N HIS A 100 11.57 11.59 -0.67
CA HIS A 100 10.77 11.83 -1.87
C HIS A 100 9.28 11.50 -1.64
N THR A 101 8.77 11.72 -0.43
CA THR A 101 7.42 11.33 0.00
C THR A 101 6.32 11.81 -0.94
N GLU A 102 6.36 13.09 -1.34
CA GLU A 102 5.33 13.68 -2.21
C GLU A 102 5.32 13.04 -3.60
N MET A 103 6.50 12.82 -4.21
CA MET A 103 6.60 12.14 -5.49
C MET A 103 6.09 10.71 -5.40
N LEU A 104 6.41 10.00 -4.32
CA LEU A 104 5.95 8.65 -4.08
C LEU A 104 4.42 8.60 -3.90
N HIS A 105 3.84 9.56 -3.19
CA HIS A 105 2.38 9.70 -3.04
C HIS A 105 1.68 10.00 -4.36
N GLU A 106 2.26 10.85 -5.21
CA GLU A 106 1.74 11.08 -6.56
C GLU A 106 1.76 9.81 -7.40
N ALA A 107 2.86 9.05 -7.33
CA ALA A 107 2.97 7.76 -8.01
C ALA A 107 1.93 6.75 -7.49
N PHE A 108 1.70 6.67 -6.17
CA PHE A 108 0.63 5.85 -5.59
C PHE A 108 -0.74 6.26 -6.11
N ARG A 109 -1.03 7.55 -6.15
CA ARG A 109 -2.33 8.07 -6.62
C ARG A 109 -2.56 7.75 -8.09
N ALA A 110 -1.55 7.96 -8.93
CA ALA A 110 -1.60 7.63 -10.35
C ALA A 110 -1.85 6.14 -10.57
N GLU A 111 -1.12 5.29 -9.84
CA GLU A 111 -1.19 3.85 -10.01
C GLU A 111 -2.51 3.25 -9.48
N TRP A 112 -2.97 3.71 -8.32
CA TRP A 112 -4.27 3.34 -7.77
C TRP A 112 -5.41 3.72 -8.72
N THR A 113 -5.38 4.93 -9.28
CA THR A 113 -6.39 5.41 -10.22
C THR A 113 -6.36 4.59 -11.51
N ARG A 114 -5.17 4.27 -12.04
CA ARG A 114 -4.99 3.46 -13.24
C ARG A 114 -5.61 2.06 -13.09
N ARG A 115 -5.40 1.41 -11.93
CA ARG A 115 -5.85 0.04 -11.67
C ARG A 115 -7.30 -0.07 -11.21
N HIS A 116 -7.74 0.85 -10.36
CA HIS A 116 -8.97 0.68 -9.57
C HIS A 116 -9.96 1.85 -9.70
N GLY A 117 -9.57 2.95 -10.36
CA GLY A 117 -10.41 4.14 -10.50
C GLY A 117 -11.74 3.91 -11.25
N LYS A 118 -11.82 2.87 -12.09
CA LYS A 118 -13.01 2.54 -12.89
C LYS A 118 -13.93 1.48 -12.27
N MET A 119 -13.57 0.90 -11.11
CA MET A 119 -14.43 -0.09 -10.47
C MET A 119 -15.71 0.58 -9.97
N ILE A 120 -16.87 -0.07 -10.14
CA ILE A 120 -18.16 0.42 -9.62
C ILE A 120 -18.25 0.00 -8.14
N ASP A 121 -18.56 0.93 -7.25
CA ASP A 121 -18.77 0.61 -5.82
C ASP A 121 -20.11 -0.12 -5.64
N VAL A 122 -20.05 -1.44 -5.44
CA VAL A 122 -21.22 -2.30 -5.22
C VAL A 122 -21.37 -2.74 -3.75
N SER A 123 -20.60 -2.17 -2.81
CA SER A 123 -20.52 -2.70 -1.44
C SER A 123 -21.48 -2.03 -0.44
N LYS A 124 -22.61 -2.69 -0.16
CA LYS A 124 -23.36 -2.58 1.11
C LYS A 124 -22.93 -3.72 2.05
N MET A 125 -21.73 -3.65 2.64
CA MET A 125 -21.40 -4.42 3.84
C MET A 125 -20.07 -3.91 4.42
N ARG A 126 -20.17 -3.06 5.45
CA ARG A 126 -19.03 -2.46 6.14
C ARG A 126 -18.89 -3.15 7.49
N SER A 127 -17.81 -3.89 7.71
CA SER A 127 -17.46 -4.38 9.05
C SER A 127 -16.59 -3.33 9.75
N LYS A 128 -17.15 -2.64 10.75
CA LYS A 128 -16.45 -1.61 11.54
C LYS A 128 -15.15 -2.12 12.17
N ALA A 129 -15.11 -3.40 12.55
CA ALA A 129 -13.95 -4.04 13.16
C ALA A 129 -12.74 -4.16 12.21
N ALA A 130 -12.96 -4.31 10.91
CA ALA A 130 -11.86 -4.38 9.94
C ALA A 130 -11.15 -3.03 9.79
N ILE A 131 -11.90 -1.92 9.85
CA ILE A 131 -11.35 -0.56 9.78
C ILE A 131 -10.51 -0.25 11.03
N GLU A 132 -10.98 -0.62 12.21
CA GLU A 132 -10.24 -0.40 13.47
C GLU A 132 -8.91 -1.16 13.54
N LEU A 133 -8.81 -2.35 12.93
CA LEU A 133 -7.54 -3.08 12.81
C LEU A 133 -6.56 -2.39 11.87
N LEU A 134 -7.05 -1.84 10.76
CA LEU A 134 -6.22 -1.17 9.77
C LEU A 134 -5.59 0.10 10.34
N HIS A 135 -6.30 0.83 11.20
CA HIS A 135 -5.74 1.94 11.95
C HIS A 135 -4.63 1.55 12.95
N LYS A 136 -4.64 0.32 13.48
CA LYS A 136 -3.62 -0.17 14.42
C LYS A 136 -2.34 -0.64 13.72
N LEU A 137 -2.40 -0.92 12.42
CA LEU A 137 -1.24 -1.35 11.62
C LEU A 137 -0.36 -0.18 11.18
N VAL A 138 -0.83 1.05 11.35
CA VAL A 138 -0.06 2.27 11.08
C VAL A 138 0.50 2.79 12.41
N PRO A 139 1.81 3.03 12.54
CA PRO A 139 2.38 3.63 13.74
C PRO A 139 1.82 5.05 13.97
N PRO A 140 1.55 5.46 15.23
CA PRO A 140 1.24 6.85 15.52
C PRO A 140 2.46 7.73 15.18
N ARG A 141 2.20 8.89 14.58
CA ARG A 141 3.20 9.92 14.27
C ARG A 141 3.94 10.37 15.52
#